data_AF-A0A251X9E9-F1
#
_entry.id   AF-A0A251X9E9-F1
#
_cell.length_a   1.000
_cell.length_b   1.000
_cell.length_c   1.000
_cell.angle_alpha   90.00
_cell.angle_beta   90.00
_cell.angle_gamma   90.00
#
_symmetry.space_group_name_H-M   'P 1'
#
loop_
_entity.id
_entity.type
_entity.pdbx_description
1 polymer ?
#
loop_
_entity_poly.entity_id
_entity_poly.type
_entity_poly.pdbx_seq_one_letter_code
_entity_poly.pdbx_strand_id
1 'polypeptide(L)'
;MDKSENTINAWDTGKLGEDEAFAKVATDVDEVALNYALNLHPISIRLQKNLVEDLKKIAQSEGIGYQPLIRQILTRFVKAKQEETAQQTLLRSVSL
;
A
#
# COMPACT_ATOMS: atom_id res chain seq x y z
N MET A 1 -13.89 13.84 42.29
CA MET A 1 -14.28 13.12 41.07
C MET A 1 -13.06 12.37 40.58
N ASP A 2 -13.16 11.05 40.57
CA ASP A 2 -12.07 10.12 40.31
C ASP A 2 -11.63 10.14 38.84
N LYS A 3 -10.33 10.19 38.61
CA LYS A 3 -9.68 10.26 37.30
C LYS A 3 -9.02 8.90 37.06
N SER A 4 -9.84 7.85 36.95
CA SER A 4 -9.33 6.48 36.82
C SER A 4 -10.15 5.56 35.89
N GLU A 5 -10.75 6.09 34.82
CA GLU A 5 -11.18 5.25 33.69
C GLU A 5 -10.29 5.52 32.47
N ASN A 6 -9.01 5.19 32.67
CA ASN A 6 -7.98 5.13 31.63
C ASN A 6 -8.26 3.86 30.79
N THR A 7 -8.91 3.96 29.62
CA THR A 7 -8.40 4.34 28.28
C THR A 7 -8.24 3.20 27.29
N ILE A 8 -8.42 1.92 27.65
CA ILE A 8 -8.27 0.85 26.64
C ILE A 8 -9.55 0.65 25.82
N ASN A 9 -10.71 0.59 26.47
CA ASN A 9 -11.96 0.19 25.80
C ASN A 9 -12.62 1.32 24.96
N ALA A 10 -12.47 2.59 25.36
CA ALA A 10 -13.18 3.70 24.72
C ALA A 10 -12.59 4.10 23.34
N TRP A 11 -11.31 3.80 23.08
CA TRP A 11 -10.70 3.96 21.76
C TRP A 11 -11.04 2.77 20.86
N ASP A 12 -10.96 1.54 21.38
CA ASP A 12 -11.31 0.32 20.62
C ASP A 12 -12.79 0.24 20.22
N THR A 13 -13.68 0.89 20.98
CA THR A 13 -15.11 0.98 20.67
C THR A 13 -15.46 2.16 19.76
N GLY A 14 -14.48 2.96 19.31
CA GLY A 14 -14.70 4.13 18.47
C GLY A 14 -15.30 5.35 19.19
N LYS A 15 -15.72 5.19 20.45
CA LYS A 15 -16.32 6.23 21.29
C LYS A 15 -15.44 7.48 21.41
N LEU A 16 -14.12 7.31 21.36
CA LEU A 16 -13.14 8.37 21.23
C LEU A 16 -12.53 8.30 19.83
N GLY A 17 -12.94 9.20 18.92
CA GLY A 17 -12.29 9.40 17.62
C GLY A 17 -13.18 9.22 16.39
N GLU A 18 -14.31 8.54 16.49
CA GLU A 18 -15.23 8.33 15.33
C GLU A 18 -16.32 9.41 15.19
N ASP A 19 -16.37 10.38 16.09
CA ASP A 19 -17.35 11.47 15.99
C ASP A 19 -16.97 12.43 14.84
N GLU A 20 -17.80 12.41 13.78
CA GLU A 20 -17.66 13.23 12.57
C GLU A 20 -17.60 14.73 12.88
N ALA A 21 -18.15 15.22 14.00
CA ALA A 21 -18.05 16.61 14.39
C ALA A 21 -16.60 17.06 14.66
N PHE A 22 -15.71 16.12 14.97
CA PHE A 22 -14.28 16.35 15.16
C PHE A 22 -13.44 15.93 13.95
N ALA A 23 -14.04 15.26 12.95
CA ALA A 23 -13.37 14.93 11.70
C ALA A 23 -13.34 16.17 10.77
N LYS A 24 -12.18 16.43 10.17
CA LYS A 24 -12.04 17.46 9.13
C LYS A 24 -11.20 16.90 7.99
N VAL A 25 -11.63 17.21 6.76
CA VAL A 25 -10.81 16.93 5.57
C VAL A 25 -9.55 17.78 5.67
N ALA A 26 -8.39 17.13 5.65
CA ALA A 26 -7.11 17.82 5.59
C ALA A 26 -7.04 18.61 4.29
N THR A 27 -7.01 19.94 4.39
CA THR A 27 -6.92 20.85 3.23
C THR A 27 -5.53 20.91 2.64
N ASP A 28 -4.51 20.55 3.42
CA ASP A 28 -3.10 20.57 3.04
C ASP A 28 -2.46 19.26 3.52
N VAL A 29 -2.49 18.25 2.65
CA VAL A 29 -1.78 16.99 2.89
C VAL A 29 -0.39 17.15 2.30
N ASP A 30 0.62 17.14 3.15
CA ASP A 30 2.01 17.09 2.70
C ASP A 30 2.27 15.70 2.06
N GLU A 31 2.17 15.65 0.73
CA GLU A 31 2.43 14.44 -0.05
C GLU A 31 3.85 13.90 0.17
N VAL A 32 4.83 14.77 0.46
CA VAL A 32 6.22 14.34 0.70
C VAL A 32 6.30 13.63 2.05
N ALA A 33 5.73 14.22 3.09
CA ALA A 33 5.67 13.60 4.42
C ALA A 33 4.88 12.28 4.39
N LEU A 34 3.76 12.24 3.66
CA LEU A 34 2.96 11.04 3.49
C LEU A 34 3.73 9.93 2.76
N ASN A 35 4.36 10.25 1.63
CA ASN A 35 5.16 9.29 0.89
C ASN A 35 6.33 8.79 1.73
N TYR A 36 7.01 9.67 2.48
CA TYR A 36 8.08 9.29 3.39
C TYR A 36 7.60 8.33 4.49
N ALA A 37 6.50 8.68 5.17
CA ALA A 37 5.93 7.85 6.23
C ALA A 37 5.51 6.46 5.74
N LEU A 38 5.03 6.36 4.49
CA LEU A 38 4.63 5.11 3.85
C LEU A 38 5.79 4.41 3.09
N ASN A 39 7.01 4.95 3.16
CA ASN A 39 8.17 4.49 2.42
C ASN A 39 7.90 4.33 0.90
N LEU A 40 7.14 5.26 0.34
CA LEU A 40 6.78 5.31 -1.06
C LEU A 40 7.77 6.19 -1.81
N HIS A 41 8.34 5.64 -2.88
CA HIS A 41 9.15 6.40 -3.82
C HIS A 41 8.33 6.70 -5.08
N PRO A 42 7.97 7.96 -5.35
CA PRO A 42 7.28 8.32 -6.58
C PRO A 42 8.22 8.13 -7.77
N ILE A 43 7.76 7.36 -8.75
CA ILE A 43 8.49 7.14 -10.01
C ILE A 43 7.69 7.69 -11.18
N SER A 44 8.39 8.25 -12.16
CA SER A 44 7.81 8.62 -13.45
C SER A 44 8.19 7.57 -14.49
N ILE A 45 7.21 6.80 -14.95
CA ILE A 45 7.39 5.77 -15.98
C ILE A 45 6.55 6.10 -17.22
N ARG A 46 7.09 5.86 -18.41
CA ARG A 46 6.36 6.02 -19.67
C ARG A 46 5.77 4.69 -20.09
N LEU A 47 4.45 4.64 -20.23
CA LEU A 47 3.70 3.47 -20.69
C LEU A 47 2.87 3.83 -21.92
N GLN A 48 2.53 2.83 -22.72
CA GLN A 48 1.64 3.00 -23.87
C GLN A 48 0.22 3.36 -23.37
N LYS A 49 -0.47 4.27 -24.07
CA LYS A 49 -1.79 4.76 -23.64
C LYS A 49 -2.83 3.63 -23.49
N ASN A 50 -2.87 2.73 -24.47
CA ASN A 50 -3.77 1.56 -24.45
C ASN A 50 -3.51 0.68 -23.23
N LEU A 51 -2.25 0.41 -22.91
CA LEU A 51 -1.87 -0.38 -21.75
C LEU A 51 -2.35 0.27 -20.43
N VAL A 52 -2.20 1.58 -20.28
CA VAL A 52 -2.69 2.30 -19.10
C VAL A 52 -4.20 2.18 -18.96
N GLU A 53 -4.94 2.34 -20.05
CA GLU A 53 -6.40 2.23 -20.04
C GLU A 53 -6.88 0.81 -19.73
N ASP A 54 -6.22 -0.21 -20.28
CA ASP A 54 -6.58 -1.59 -19.98
C ASP A 54 -6.27 -1.96 -18.52
N LEU A 55 -5.16 -1.49 -17.97
CA LEU A 55 -4.83 -1.66 -16.55
C LEU A 55 -5.84 -0.95 -15.64
N LYS A 56 -6.35 0.23 -16.01
CA LYS A 56 -7.43 0.90 -15.26
C LYS A 56 -8.72 0.09 -15.27
N LYS A 57 -9.11 -0.49 -16.41
CA LYS A 57 -10.30 -1.35 -16.50
C LYS A 57 -10.17 -2.58 -15.61
N ILE A 58 -9.00 -3.22 -15.61
CA ILE A 58 -8.70 -4.36 -14.73
C ILE A 58 -8.83 -3.93 -13.27
N ALA A 59 -8.20 -2.82 -12.88
CA ALA A 59 -8.26 -2.31 -11.52
C ALA A 59 -9.70 -2.07 -11.06
N GLN A 60 -10.53 -1.46 -11.93
CA GLN A 60 -11.95 -1.26 -11.67
C GLN A 60 -12.70 -2.58 -11.49
N SER A 61 -12.43 -3.60 -12.32
CA SER A 61 -13.06 -4.92 -12.19
C SER A 61 -12.66 -5.66 -10.91
N GLU A 62 -11.45 -5.41 -10.42
CA GLU A 62 -10.93 -5.96 -9.15
C GLU A 62 -11.30 -5.11 -7.92
N GLY A 63 -11.99 -3.97 -8.11
CA GLY A 63 -12.40 -3.08 -7.03
C GLY A 63 -11.25 -2.30 -6.39
N ILE A 64 -10.12 -2.15 -7.07
CA ILE A 64 -8.94 -1.42 -6.58
C ILE A 64 -8.57 -0.25 -7.49
N GLY A 65 -7.77 0.68 -6.99
CA GLY A 65 -7.22 1.77 -7.80
C GLY A 65 -6.13 1.29 -8.77
N TYR A 66 -5.91 2.05 -9.85
CA TYR A 66 -4.83 1.79 -10.82
C TYR A 66 -3.45 1.74 -10.15
N GLN A 67 -3.10 2.71 -9.30
CA GLN A 67 -1.81 2.73 -8.61
C GLN A 67 -1.62 1.51 -7.68
N PRO A 68 -2.60 1.11 -6.85
CA PRO A 68 -2.58 -0.17 -6.14
C PRO A 68 -2.33 -1.38 -7.04
N LEU A 69 -3.03 -1.49 -8.18
CA LEU A 69 -2.84 -2.59 -9.13
C LEU A 69 -1.40 -2.62 -9.67
N ILE A 70 -0.87 -1.48 -10.15
CA ILE A 70 0.51 -1.40 -10.65
C ILE A 70 1.51 -1.85 -9.58
N ARG A 71 1.33 -1.39 -8.34
CA ARG A 71 2.18 -1.80 -7.22
C ARG A 71 2.14 -3.31 -7.03
N GLN A 72 0.95 -3.92 -7.02
CA GLN A 72 0.81 -5.37 -6.87
C GLN A 72 1.49 -6.14 -8.00
N ILE A 73 1.33 -5.70 -9.26
CA ILE A 73 1.95 -6.34 -10.42
C ILE A 73 3.48 -6.31 -10.29
N LEU A 74 4.06 -5.14 -9.99
CA LEU A 74 5.51 -4.99 -9.84
C LEU A 74 6.05 -5.81 -8.66
N THR A 75 5.35 -5.81 -7.51
CA THR A 75 5.73 -6.60 -6.35
C THR A 75 5.68 -8.10 -6.63
N ARG A 76 4.62 -8.59 -7.28
CA ARG A 76 4.49 -10.01 -7.65
C ARG A 76 5.57 -10.44 -8.62
N PHE A 77 5.89 -9.59 -9.61
CA PHE A 77 6.96 -9.85 -10.56
C PHE A 77 8.33 -9.98 -9.87
N VAL A 78 8.68 -9.03 -9.00
CA VAL A 78 9.95 -9.07 -8.25
C VAL A 78 10.03 -10.30 -7.37
N LYS A 79 8.96 -10.62 -6.63
CA LYS A 79 8.92 -11.80 -5.76
C LYS A 79 9.15 -13.10 -6.54
N ALA A 80 8.45 -13.27 -7.66
CA ALA A 80 8.62 -14.44 -8.51
C ALA A 80 10.07 -14.57 -9.04
N LYS A 81 10.71 -13.46 -9.42
CA LYS A 81 12.10 -13.45 -9.89
C LYS A 81 13.12 -13.73 -8.79
N GLN A 82 12.88 -13.27 -7.58
CA GLN A 82 13.71 -13.58 -6.42
C GLN A 82 13.64 -15.08 -6.07
N GLU A 83 12.43 -15.65 -6.07
CA GLU A 83 12.22 -17.08 -5.84
C GLU A 83 12.91 -17.93 -6.90
N GLU A 84 12.79 -17.57 -8.18
CA GLU A 84 13.48 -18.23 -9.30
C GLU A 84 15.01 -18.22 -9.10
N THR A 85 15.57 -17.06 -8.76
CA THR A 85 17.02 -16.88 -8.56
C THR A 85 17.53 -17.68 -7.36
N ALA A 86 16.77 -17.70 -6.26
CA ALA A 86 17.11 -18.46 -5.06
C ALA A 86 17.15 -19.98 -5.35
N GLN A 87 16.14 -20.49 -6.07
CA GLN A 87 16.10 -21.90 -6.48
C GLN A 87 17.29 -22.27 -7.37
N GLN A 88 17.65 -21.43 -8.34
CA GLN A 88 18.81 -21.68 -9.21
C GLN A 88 20.13 -21.73 -8.42
N THR A 89 20.29 -20.86 -7.42
CA THR A 89 21.48 -20.82 -6.57
C THR A 89 21.59 -22.07 -5.71
N LEU A 90 20.49 -22.54 -5.13
CA LEU A 90 20.44 -23.79 -4.36
C LEU A 90 20.81 -24.99 -5.24
N LEU A 91 20.22 -25.14 -6.42
CA LEU A 91 20.52 -26.23 -7.36
C LEU A 91 22.01 -26.24 -7.77
N ARG A 92 22.60 -25.07 -7.98
CA ARG A 92 24.02 -24.93 -8.30
C ARG A 92 24.93 -25.31 -7.12
N SER A 93 24.53 -24.98 -5.90
CA SER A 93 25.30 -25.31 -4.69
C SER A 93 25.27 -26.79 -4.30
N VAL A 94 24.21 -27.52 -4.68
CA VAL A 94 24.05 -28.97 -4.44
C VAL A 94 24.73 -29.81 -5.53
N SER A 95 25.02 -29.21 -6.68
CA SER A 95 25.68 -29.88 -7.81
C SER A 95 27.23 -29.75 -7.79
N LEU A 96 27.80 -29.22 -6.70
CA LEU A 96 29.25 -29.12 -6.42
C LEU A 96 29.59 -30.00 -5.21
#